data_AF-A0A1R3IXF4-F1
#
_entry.id   AF-A0A1R3IXF4-F1
#
_cell.length_a   1.000
_cell.length_b   1.000
_cell.length_c   1.000
_cell.angle_alpha   90.00
_cell.angle_beta   90.00
_cell.angle_gamma   90.00
#
_symmetry.space_group_name_H-M   'P 1'
#
loop_
_entity.id
_entity.type
_entity.pdbx_description
1 polymer ?
#
loop_
_entity_poly.entity_id
_entity_poly.type
_entity_poly.pdbx_seq_one_letter_code
_entity_poly.pdbx_strand_id
1 'polypeptide(L)'
;MGCDVIAKWNEKIADPETRTMLRIMSCSKPCPNYKRPIEKNTGCMHMTCRPPCNYEFCWICLQKWSGHQNYYNCNRYSEVKVSRERSKESAKKYFHCCDRWEAHGLSRQKAVKNLEKLKSEEIMKLCYNQQLISSEVDFVVEAWRQIIECRQILRWTYAYRYFLSEKESGKVELFEFLQGAAESSLERLHSCTERGVGELLIADGPSLELFDEFWKKLIGLTGVTRNYFENLVKALQNGLSDVESKPASVSVPRMKYDQPKKARRRPRKDSS
;
A
#
# COMPACT_ATOMS: atom_id res chain seq x y z
N MET A 1 0.99 -17.61 -1.77
CA MET A 1 -0.44 -17.35 -2.01
C MET A 1 -1.00 -18.55 -2.75
N GLY A 2 -2.07 -19.16 -2.26
CA GLY A 2 -2.62 -20.38 -2.84
C GLY A 2 -3.15 -20.15 -4.26
N CYS A 3 -2.96 -21.13 -5.15
CA CYS A 3 -3.51 -21.11 -6.51
C CYS A 3 -5.05 -20.98 -6.51
N ASP A 4 -5.70 -21.39 -5.42
CA ASP A 4 -7.14 -21.32 -5.23
C ASP A 4 -7.66 -19.87 -5.17
N VAL A 5 -6.96 -18.96 -4.48
CA VAL A 5 -7.31 -17.53 -4.41
C VAL A 5 -7.25 -16.89 -5.79
N ILE A 6 -6.22 -17.24 -6.57
CA ILE A 6 -6.03 -16.73 -7.93
C ILE A 6 -7.16 -17.22 -8.84
N ALA A 7 -7.48 -18.52 -8.80
CA ALA A 7 -8.56 -19.09 -9.60
C ALA A 7 -9.92 -18.46 -9.28
N LYS A 8 -10.27 -18.38 -8.00
CA LYS A 8 -11.52 -17.76 -7.54
C LYS A 8 -11.60 -16.29 -7.92
N TRP A 9 -10.51 -15.54 -7.79
CA TRP A 9 -10.48 -14.13 -8.18
C TRP A 9 -10.67 -13.96 -9.69
N ASN A 10 -9.98 -14.77 -10.49
CA ASN A 10 -10.07 -14.72 -11.95
C ASN A 10 -11.48 -15.02 -12.47
N GLU A 11 -12.16 -16.01 -11.89
CA GLU A 11 -13.57 -16.28 -12.18
C GLU A 11 -14.43 -15.06 -11.87
N LYS A 12 -14.21 -14.43 -10.71
CA LYS A 12 -14.99 -13.29 -10.26
C LYS A 12 -14.82 -12.05 -11.14
N ILE A 13 -13.61 -11.79 -11.65
CA ILE A 13 -13.36 -10.67 -12.58
C ILE A 13 -13.72 -10.99 -14.04
N ALA A 14 -13.96 -12.26 -14.38
CA ALA A 14 -14.44 -12.65 -15.70
C ALA A 14 -15.92 -12.32 -15.90
N ASP A 15 -16.66 -12.16 -14.80
CA ASP A 15 -18.06 -11.74 -14.77
C ASP A 15 -18.30 -10.42 -15.56
N PRO A 16 -19.31 -10.36 -16.46
CA PRO A 16 -19.58 -9.19 -17.28
C PRO A 16 -19.88 -7.90 -16.50
N GLU A 17 -20.59 -7.98 -15.37
CA GLU A 17 -20.90 -6.81 -14.54
C GLU A 17 -19.61 -6.26 -13.92
N THR A 18 -18.76 -7.15 -13.41
CA THR A 18 -17.44 -6.79 -12.88
C THR A 18 -16.56 -6.14 -13.96
N ARG A 19 -16.52 -6.70 -15.17
CA ARG A 19 -15.73 -6.11 -16.28
C ARG A 19 -16.21 -4.72 -16.65
N THR A 20 -17.53 -4.51 -16.66
CA THR A 20 -18.14 -3.20 -16.91
C THR A 20 -17.75 -2.21 -15.82
N MET A 21 -17.85 -2.62 -14.55
CA MET A 21 -17.43 -1.84 -13.38
C MET A 21 -15.94 -1.46 -13.45
N LEU A 22 -15.04 -2.43 -13.70
CA LEU A 22 -13.60 -2.19 -13.82
C LEU A 22 -13.26 -1.21 -14.96
N ARG A 23 -13.94 -1.32 -16.10
CA ARG A 23 -13.80 -0.36 -17.21
C ARG A 23 -14.12 1.06 -16.77
N ILE A 24 -15.27 1.27 -16.13
CA ILE A 24 -15.67 2.61 -15.64
C ILE A 24 -14.61 3.18 -14.69
N MET A 25 -14.08 2.35 -13.79
CA MET A 25 -13.07 2.76 -12.79
C MET A 25 -11.71 3.11 -13.41
N SER A 26 -11.36 2.47 -14.52
CA SER A 26 -10.06 2.59 -15.19
C SER A 26 -9.91 3.85 -16.06
N CYS A 27 -11.02 4.44 -16.52
CA CYS A 27 -10.98 5.47 -17.57
C CYS A 27 -10.67 6.88 -17.04
N SER A 28 -11.28 7.30 -15.93
CA SER A 28 -11.04 8.63 -15.37
C SER A 28 -11.56 8.74 -13.94
N LYS A 29 -10.92 9.58 -13.12
CA LYS A 29 -11.40 9.95 -11.78
C LYS A 29 -11.51 11.48 -11.66
N PRO A 30 -12.51 12.02 -10.94
CA PRO A 30 -12.63 13.46 -10.77
C PRO A 30 -11.57 14.00 -9.81
N CYS A 31 -11.04 15.19 -10.10
CA CYS A 31 -10.16 15.94 -9.21
C CYS A 31 -10.84 16.14 -7.84
N PRO A 32 -10.18 15.84 -6.72
CA PRO A 32 -10.79 16.01 -5.40
C PRO A 32 -11.20 17.46 -5.11
N ASN A 33 -10.43 18.43 -5.64
CA ASN A 33 -10.63 19.86 -5.43
C ASN A 33 -11.66 20.46 -6.41
N TYR A 34 -11.39 20.43 -7.73
CA TYR A 34 -12.26 21.08 -8.74
C TYR A 34 -13.22 20.15 -9.48
N LYS A 35 -13.26 18.86 -9.15
CA LYS A 35 -14.12 17.84 -9.78
C LYS A 35 -13.93 17.63 -11.30
N ARG A 36 -12.94 18.28 -11.92
CA ARG A 36 -12.57 18.06 -13.32
C ARG A 36 -12.13 16.60 -13.56
N PRO A 37 -12.52 15.95 -14.66
CA PRO A 37 -12.07 14.60 -14.96
C PRO A 37 -10.56 14.58 -15.18
N ILE A 38 -9.87 13.63 -14.55
CA ILE A 38 -8.44 13.38 -14.68
C ILE A 38 -8.27 11.97 -15.23
N GLU A 39 -7.49 11.84 -16.29
CA GLU A 39 -6.96 10.57 -16.74
C GLU A 39 -5.61 10.30 -16.07
N LYS A 40 -5.39 9.07 -15.63
CA LYS A 40 -4.11 8.70 -15.04
C LYS A 40 -3.04 8.76 -16.12
N ASN A 41 -2.10 9.70 -16.04
CA ASN A 41 -0.95 9.80 -16.95
C ASN A 41 0.35 9.24 -16.34
N THR A 42 0.55 9.33 -15.03
CA THR A 42 1.74 8.81 -14.33
C THR A 42 1.63 7.34 -13.91
N GLY A 43 2.77 6.70 -13.63
CA GLY A 43 2.84 5.35 -13.08
C GLY A 43 2.53 5.32 -11.58
N CYS A 44 3.13 6.24 -10.82
CA CYS A 44 2.94 6.41 -9.38
C CYS A 44 1.47 6.70 -9.01
N MET A 45 1.06 6.36 -7.78
CA MET A 45 -0.26 6.71 -7.25
C MET A 45 -0.34 8.16 -6.75
N HIS A 46 0.80 8.83 -6.58
CA HIS A 46 0.86 10.26 -6.37
C HIS A 46 0.53 10.99 -7.68
N MET A 47 -0.51 11.82 -7.66
CA MET A 47 -0.93 12.60 -8.81
C MET A 47 -1.07 14.08 -8.45
N THR A 48 -0.69 14.93 -9.39
CA THR A 48 -0.88 16.37 -9.32
C THR A 48 -1.88 16.79 -10.39
N CYS A 49 -2.96 17.47 -9.99
CA CYS A 49 -3.94 18.00 -10.93
C CYS A 49 -3.31 19.09 -11.81
N ARG A 50 -3.65 19.12 -13.09
CA ARG A 50 -3.12 20.11 -14.05
C ARG A 50 -3.48 21.55 -13.64
N PRO A 51 -2.65 22.55 -14.02
CA PRO A 51 -2.95 23.96 -13.81
C PRO A 51 -4.36 24.35 -14.30
N PRO A 52 -5.04 25.29 -13.63
CA PRO A 52 -4.58 26.11 -12.50
C PRO A 52 -4.68 25.44 -11.11
N CYS A 53 -5.07 24.15 -11.03
CA CYS A 53 -5.37 23.52 -9.75
C CYS A 53 -4.15 23.15 -8.91
N ASN A 54 -3.16 22.47 -9.51
CA ASN A 54 -1.93 21.99 -8.85
C ASN A 54 -2.15 21.18 -7.55
N TYR A 55 -3.34 20.60 -7.35
CA TYR A 55 -3.65 19.84 -6.13
C TYR A 55 -3.02 18.44 -6.20
N GLU A 56 -2.27 18.09 -5.17
CA GLU A 56 -1.63 16.78 -5.03
C GLU A 56 -2.51 15.81 -4.23
N PHE A 57 -2.76 14.63 -4.79
CA PHE A 57 -3.63 13.63 -4.21
C PHE A 57 -3.22 12.21 -4.56
N CYS A 58 -3.76 11.24 -3.82
CA CYS A 58 -3.60 9.82 -4.11
C CYS A 58 -4.68 9.34 -5.09
N TRP A 59 -4.28 8.69 -6.19
CA TRP A 59 -5.18 8.16 -7.22
C TRP A 59 -6.14 7.07 -6.71
N ILE A 60 -5.77 6.37 -5.64
CA ILE A 60 -6.58 5.31 -5.06
C ILE A 60 -7.73 5.91 -4.24
N CYS A 61 -7.42 6.70 -3.21
CA CYS A 61 -8.40 7.18 -2.23
C CYS A 61 -8.90 8.61 -2.47
N LEU A 62 -8.35 9.31 -3.47
CA LEU A 62 -8.67 10.71 -3.80
C LEU A 62 -8.44 11.70 -2.63
N GLN A 63 -7.65 11.32 -1.61
CA GLN A 63 -7.29 12.18 -0.49
C GLN A 63 -6.01 12.98 -0.78
N LYS A 64 -5.84 14.09 -0.05
CA LYS A 64 -4.66 14.96 -0.13
C LYS A 64 -3.37 14.18 0.10
N TRP A 65 -2.37 14.41 -0.75
CA TRP A 65 -1.09 13.70 -0.66
C TRP A 65 -0.30 14.02 0.62
N SER A 66 -0.33 15.28 1.09
CA SER A 66 0.46 15.71 2.26
C SER A 66 0.16 14.94 3.54
N GLY A 67 -1.05 14.39 3.71
CA GLY A 67 -1.44 13.56 4.85
C GLY A 67 -1.23 12.06 4.63
N HIS A 68 -0.71 11.67 3.46
CA HIS A 68 -0.65 10.29 3.00
C HIS A 68 0.62 9.54 3.46
N GLN A 69 1.26 10.03 4.53
CA GLN A 69 2.39 9.33 5.18
C GLN A 69 1.94 8.01 5.82
N ASN A 70 0.67 7.93 6.27
CA ASN A 70 0.06 6.74 6.85
C ASN A 70 -0.84 6.02 5.82
N TYR A 71 -0.21 5.31 4.87
CA TYR A 71 -0.91 4.46 3.88
C TYR A 71 -1.86 3.43 4.51
N TYR A 72 -1.67 3.11 5.80
CA TYR A 72 -2.57 2.30 6.63
C TYR A 72 -4.05 2.69 6.54
N ASN A 73 -4.35 3.96 6.28
CA ASN A 73 -5.74 4.41 6.15
C ASN A 73 -6.25 4.37 4.71
N CYS A 74 -5.36 4.22 3.71
CA CYS A 74 -5.70 4.20 2.30
C CYS A 74 -6.00 2.78 1.80
N ASN A 75 -5.29 1.77 2.30
CA ASN A 75 -5.50 0.37 1.91
C ASN A 75 -6.68 -0.28 2.66
N ARG A 76 -6.95 0.17 3.89
CA ARG A 76 -8.08 -0.29 4.70
C ARG A 76 -9.41 0.03 4.05
N TYR A 77 -10.30 -0.96 4.06
CA TYR A 77 -11.72 -0.72 3.83
C TYR A 77 -12.31 -0.14 5.12
N SER A 78 -12.82 1.09 5.08
CA SER A 78 -13.51 1.69 6.22
C SER A 78 -15.03 1.52 6.05
N GLU A 79 -15.66 0.88 7.03
CA GLU A 79 -17.12 0.82 7.11
C GLU A 79 -17.67 2.24 7.34
N VAL A 80 -18.16 2.88 6.28
CA VAL A 80 -19.07 4.02 6.48
C VAL A 80 -20.34 3.40 7.05
N LYS A 81 -20.61 3.63 8.35
CA LYS A 81 -21.79 3.17 9.09
C LYS A 81 -23.09 3.67 8.44
N VAL A 82 -23.50 3.03 7.35
CA VAL A 82 -24.78 3.26 6.69
C VAL A 82 -25.42 1.92 6.46
N SER A 83 -26.36 1.61 7.35
CA SER A 83 -27.40 0.58 7.25
C SER A 83 -26.92 -0.89 7.11
N ARG A 84 -27.41 -1.72 8.04
CA ARG A 84 -27.12 -3.15 8.18
C ARG A 84 -27.76 -4.00 7.08
N GLU A 85 -27.21 -3.96 5.87
CA GLU A 85 -27.53 -4.93 4.82
C GLU A 85 -26.24 -5.63 4.35
N ARG A 86 -26.06 -6.90 4.77
CA ARG A 86 -24.90 -7.75 4.45
C ARG A 86 -24.58 -7.82 2.94
N SER A 87 -25.60 -7.73 2.09
CA SER A 87 -25.47 -7.76 0.63
C SER A 87 -24.78 -6.50 0.09
N LYS A 88 -25.05 -5.33 0.70
CA LYS A 88 -24.41 -4.05 0.34
C LYS A 88 -22.96 -3.98 0.87
N GLU A 89 -22.70 -4.54 2.04
CA GLU A 89 -21.35 -4.62 2.64
C GLU A 89 -20.39 -5.43 1.76
N SER A 90 -20.85 -6.62 1.31
CA SER A 90 -20.04 -7.53 0.50
C SER A 90 -19.71 -6.92 -0.88
N ALA A 91 -20.65 -6.16 -1.45
CA ALA A 91 -20.44 -5.43 -2.71
C ALA A 91 -19.41 -4.30 -2.57
N LYS A 92 -19.44 -3.54 -1.47
CA LYS A 92 -18.47 -2.46 -1.21
C LYS A 92 -17.05 -2.97 -1.00
N LYS A 93 -16.87 -4.03 -0.19
CA LYS A 93 -15.57 -4.70 -0.01
C LYS A 93 -15.04 -5.22 -1.35
N TYR A 94 -15.90 -5.82 -2.15
CA TYR A 94 -15.54 -6.30 -3.48
C TYR A 94 -15.07 -5.15 -4.39
N PHE A 95 -15.86 -4.08 -4.51
CA PHE A 95 -15.51 -2.88 -5.27
C PHE A 95 -14.17 -2.29 -4.84
N HIS A 96 -13.94 -2.16 -3.52
CA HIS A 96 -12.68 -1.65 -2.96
C HIS A 96 -11.46 -2.47 -3.39
N CYS A 97 -11.58 -3.79 -3.34
CA CYS A 97 -10.50 -4.71 -3.74
C CYS A 97 -10.29 -4.67 -5.26
N CYS A 98 -11.36 -4.62 -6.05
CA CYS A 98 -11.31 -4.49 -7.51
C CYS A 98 -10.62 -3.19 -7.96
N ASP A 99 -10.95 -2.04 -7.36
CA ASP A 99 -10.33 -0.74 -7.69
C ASP A 99 -8.81 -0.80 -7.55
N ARG A 100 -8.36 -1.34 -6.41
CA ARG A 100 -6.94 -1.37 -6.07
C ARG A 100 -6.19 -2.44 -6.85
N TRP A 101 -6.83 -3.59 -7.08
CA TRP A 101 -6.29 -4.64 -7.95
C TRP A 101 -6.04 -4.10 -9.38
N GLU A 102 -7.01 -3.38 -9.94
CA GLU A 102 -6.90 -2.82 -11.29
C GLU A 102 -5.89 -1.66 -11.33
N ALA A 103 -5.93 -0.77 -10.34
CA ALA A 103 -5.00 0.35 -10.27
C ALA A 103 -3.54 -0.11 -10.20
N HIS A 104 -3.22 -1.14 -9.40
CA HIS A 104 -1.87 -1.74 -9.38
C HIS A 104 -1.53 -2.45 -10.69
N GLY A 105 -2.51 -3.10 -11.34
CA GLY A 105 -2.35 -3.68 -12.68
C GLY A 105 -1.96 -2.65 -13.74
N LEU A 106 -2.68 -1.53 -13.80
CA LEU A 106 -2.40 -0.43 -14.72
C LEU A 106 -1.06 0.27 -14.40
N SER A 107 -0.77 0.49 -13.12
CA SER A 107 0.51 1.06 -12.68
C SER A 107 1.69 0.16 -13.06
N ARG A 108 1.53 -1.17 -12.94
CA ARG A 108 2.52 -2.14 -13.41
C ARG A 108 2.76 -2.03 -14.92
N GLN A 109 1.70 -1.97 -15.73
CA GLN A 109 1.83 -1.86 -17.19
C GLN A 109 2.59 -0.58 -17.59
N LYS A 110 2.34 0.53 -16.89
CA LYS A 110 3.10 1.77 -17.10
C LYS A 110 4.56 1.64 -16.69
N ALA A 111 4.84 1.02 -15.54
CA ALA A 111 6.21 0.77 -15.10
C ALA A 111 6.99 -0.10 -16.10
N VAL A 112 6.34 -1.10 -16.71
CA VAL A 112 6.93 -1.90 -17.81
C VAL A 112 7.28 -1.00 -19.01
N LYS A 113 6.33 -0.18 -19.48
CA LYS A 113 6.57 0.75 -20.60
C LYS A 113 7.67 1.77 -20.29
N ASN A 114 7.72 2.27 -19.06
CA ASN A 114 8.77 3.20 -18.62
C ASN A 114 10.13 2.49 -18.60
N LEU A 115 10.21 1.24 -18.16
CA LEU A 115 11.45 0.45 -18.20
C LEU A 115 11.90 0.16 -19.64
N GLU A 116 10.97 -0.15 -20.54
CA GLU A 116 11.25 -0.33 -21.97
C GLU A 116 11.83 0.96 -22.56
N LYS A 117 11.14 2.09 -22.35
CA LYS A 117 11.58 3.42 -22.79
C LYS A 117 12.95 3.81 -22.21
N LEU A 118 13.15 3.52 -20.92
CA LEU A 118 14.42 3.78 -20.25
C LEU A 118 15.57 3.08 -20.99
N LYS A 119 15.39 1.78 -21.27
CA LYS A 119 16.40 0.95 -21.92
C LYS A 119 16.62 1.29 -23.40
N SER A 120 15.57 1.63 -24.14
CA SER A 120 15.68 1.89 -25.57
C SER A 120 16.19 3.30 -25.89
N GLU A 121 15.88 4.29 -25.05
CA GLU A 121 16.08 5.70 -25.41
C GLU A 121 16.77 6.53 -24.32
N GLU A 122 16.40 6.36 -23.06
CA GLU A 122 16.79 7.32 -22.01
C GLU A 122 18.17 7.02 -21.41
N ILE A 123 18.60 5.76 -21.31
CA ILE A 123 19.94 5.40 -20.79
C ILE A 123 21.03 6.06 -21.64
N MET A 124 20.92 5.98 -22.97
CA MET A 124 21.92 6.59 -23.86
C MET A 124 21.98 8.11 -23.70
N LYS A 125 20.82 8.76 -23.56
CA LYS A 125 20.72 10.21 -23.33
C LYS A 125 21.28 10.60 -21.96
N LEU A 126 20.95 9.86 -20.91
CA LEU A 126 21.47 10.05 -19.56
C LEU A 126 23.00 9.94 -19.54
N CYS A 127 23.54 8.88 -20.12
CA CYS A 127 24.97 8.64 -20.19
C CYS A 127 25.69 9.78 -20.90
N TYR A 128 25.14 10.25 -22.03
CA TYR A 128 25.69 11.39 -22.76
C TYR A 128 25.62 12.70 -21.96
N ASN A 129 24.45 13.06 -21.43
CA ASN A 129 24.23 14.32 -20.72
C ASN A 129 25.01 14.41 -19.41
N GLN A 130 25.12 13.29 -18.69
CA GLN A 130 25.73 13.23 -17.36
C GLN A 130 27.16 12.69 -17.37
N GLN A 131 27.72 12.38 -18.54
CA GLN A 131 29.05 11.78 -18.70
C GLN A 131 29.23 10.46 -17.92
N LEU A 132 28.19 9.64 -17.90
CA LEU A 132 28.17 8.33 -17.24
C LEU A 132 28.34 7.20 -18.26
N ILE A 133 28.75 6.03 -17.78
CA ILE A 133 28.68 4.78 -18.55
C ILE A 133 27.40 4.00 -18.21
N SER A 134 26.94 3.15 -19.14
CA SER A 134 25.66 2.45 -19.01
C SER A 134 25.53 1.61 -17.73
N SER A 135 26.61 1.06 -17.19
CA SER A 135 26.58 0.27 -15.96
C SER A 135 26.36 1.12 -14.70
N GLU A 136 26.71 2.41 -14.73
CA GLU A 136 26.51 3.32 -13.60
C GLU A 136 25.02 3.61 -13.36
N VAL A 137 24.15 3.33 -14.33
CA VAL A 137 22.69 3.51 -14.22
C VAL A 137 21.92 2.20 -14.06
N ASP A 138 22.60 1.06 -13.88
CA ASP A 138 21.95 -0.25 -13.67
C ASP A 138 21.05 -0.27 -12.42
N PHE A 139 21.36 0.54 -11.41
CA PHE A 139 20.53 0.69 -10.21
C PHE A 139 19.11 1.21 -10.53
N VAL A 140 18.96 2.02 -11.58
CA VAL A 140 17.65 2.52 -12.05
C VAL A 140 16.84 1.37 -12.69
N VAL A 141 17.50 0.53 -13.47
CA VAL A 141 16.89 -0.66 -14.09
C VAL A 141 16.41 -1.64 -13.00
N GLU A 142 17.22 -1.85 -11.97
CA GLU A 142 16.86 -2.69 -10.82
C GLU A 142 15.67 -2.12 -10.05
N ALA A 143 15.63 -0.81 -9.80
CA ALA A 143 14.49 -0.16 -9.16
C ALA A 143 13.19 -0.36 -9.95
N TRP A 144 13.22 -0.19 -11.28
CA TRP A 144 12.05 -0.43 -12.13
C TRP A 144 11.56 -1.88 -12.11
N ARG A 145 12.49 -2.85 -12.18
CA ARG A 145 12.15 -4.28 -12.07
C ARG A 145 11.44 -4.56 -10.75
N GLN A 146 12.01 -4.07 -9.65
CA GLN A 146 11.40 -4.21 -8.34
C GLN A 146 10.01 -3.55 -8.27
N ILE A 147 9.84 -2.34 -8.82
CA ILE A 147 8.52 -1.68 -8.87
C ILE A 147 7.51 -2.57 -9.59
N ILE A 148 7.86 -3.14 -10.75
CA ILE A 148 6.98 -4.01 -11.53
C ILE A 148 6.54 -5.25 -10.73
N GLU A 149 7.49 -5.88 -10.02
CA GLU A 149 7.22 -7.05 -9.17
C GLU A 149 6.34 -6.69 -7.96
N CYS A 150 6.70 -5.63 -7.25
CA CYS A 150 5.96 -5.12 -6.10
C CYS A 150 4.50 -4.78 -6.46
N ARG A 151 4.25 -4.16 -7.63
CA ARG A 151 2.89 -3.92 -8.13
C ARG A 151 2.12 -5.20 -8.38
N GLN A 152 2.79 -6.23 -8.91
CA GLN A 152 2.18 -7.54 -9.13
C GLN A 152 1.81 -8.22 -7.82
N ILE A 153 2.66 -8.12 -6.80
CA ILE A 153 2.40 -8.65 -5.46
C ILE A 153 1.19 -7.93 -4.85
N LEU A 154 1.19 -6.59 -4.83
CA LEU A 154 0.09 -5.81 -4.26
C LEU A 154 -1.25 -6.06 -4.94
N ARG A 155 -1.26 -6.20 -6.27
CA ARG A 155 -2.45 -6.62 -7.00
C ARG A 155 -3.04 -7.89 -6.39
N TRP A 156 -2.21 -8.91 -6.19
CA TRP A 156 -2.67 -10.16 -5.59
C TRP A 156 -3.00 -10.06 -4.10
N THR A 157 -2.37 -9.15 -3.35
CA THR A 157 -2.73 -8.97 -1.93
C THR A 157 -4.16 -8.43 -1.77
N TYR A 158 -4.67 -7.61 -2.69
CA TYR A 158 -6.09 -7.21 -2.67
C TYR A 158 -7.05 -8.36 -2.97
N ALA A 159 -6.69 -9.26 -3.89
CA ALA A 159 -7.47 -10.47 -4.11
C ALA A 159 -7.50 -11.35 -2.84
N TYR A 160 -6.34 -11.51 -2.19
CA TYR A 160 -6.24 -12.23 -0.92
C TYR A 160 -7.08 -11.60 0.20
N ARG A 161 -7.02 -10.28 0.38
CA ARG A 161 -7.80 -9.54 1.39
C ARG A 161 -9.30 -9.73 1.22
N TYR A 162 -9.77 -9.87 -0.02
CA TYR A 162 -11.19 -10.10 -0.31
C TYR A 162 -11.68 -11.41 0.32
N PHE A 163 -10.90 -12.48 0.16
CA PHE A 163 -11.24 -13.81 0.67
C PHE A 163 -10.84 -14.05 2.12
N LEU A 164 -10.00 -13.19 2.71
CA LEU A 164 -9.66 -13.24 4.13
C LEU A 164 -10.92 -13.02 4.99
N SER A 165 -11.12 -13.91 5.97
CA SER A 165 -12.30 -13.94 6.84
C SER A 165 -12.26 -12.79 7.86
N GLU A 166 -13.35 -12.03 7.98
CA GLU A 166 -13.48 -10.98 9.01
C GLU A 166 -13.54 -11.55 10.44
N LYS A 167 -13.75 -12.87 10.60
CA LYS A 167 -13.70 -13.53 11.92
C LYS A 167 -12.27 -13.62 12.47
N GLU A 168 -11.27 -13.54 11.61
CA GLU A 168 -9.85 -13.59 11.97
C GLU A 168 -9.30 -12.16 12.09
N SER A 169 -9.89 -11.34 12.97
CA SER A 169 -9.62 -9.90 13.05
C SER A 169 -8.13 -9.57 13.23
N GLY A 170 -7.41 -10.34 14.06
CA GLY A 170 -5.96 -10.18 14.22
C GLY A 170 -5.17 -10.39 12.92
N LYS A 171 -5.58 -11.36 12.09
CA LYS A 171 -4.96 -11.61 10.78
C LYS A 171 -5.26 -10.49 9.80
N VAL A 172 -6.50 -10.00 9.81
CA VAL A 172 -6.90 -8.84 8.99
C VAL A 172 -6.07 -7.61 9.35
N GLU A 173 -5.95 -7.29 10.65
CA GLU A 173 -5.20 -6.14 11.12
C GLU A 173 -3.71 -6.22 10.79
N LEU A 174 -3.07 -7.37 11.05
CA LEU A 174 -1.67 -7.60 10.69
C LEU A 174 -1.45 -7.52 9.18
N PHE A 175 -2.33 -8.16 8.39
CA PHE A 175 -2.25 -8.12 6.94
C PHE A 175 -2.35 -6.68 6.40
N GLU A 176 -3.35 -5.92 6.85
CA GLU A 176 -3.56 -4.55 6.41
C GLU A 176 -2.40 -3.65 6.86
N PHE A 177 -1.79 -3.93 8.01
CA PHE A 177 -0.59 -3.26 8.45
C PHE A 177 0.58 -3.51 7.47
N LEU A 178 0.92 -4.78 7.24
CA LEU A 178 2.03 -5.14 6.36
C LEU A 178 1.81 -4.66 4.92
N GLN A 179 0.58 -4.78 4.40
CA GLN A 179 0.22 -4.27 3.08
C GLN A 179 0.41 -2.75 3.00
N GLY A 180 -0.10 -2.00 3.98
CA GLY A 180 -0.01 -0.53 3.97
C GLY A 180 1.44 -0.03 4.04
N ALA A 181 2.28 -0.69 4.83
CA ALA A 181 3.71 -0.39 4.91
C ALA A 181 4.44 -0.63 3.57
N ALA A 182 4.17 -1.77 2.93
CA ALA A 182 4.72 -2.11 1.63
C ALA A 182 4.26 -1.12 0.53
N GLU A 183 2.99 -0.75 0.50
CA GLU A 183 2.46 0.25 -0.44
C GLU A 183 3.13 1.61 -0.27
N SER A 184 3.26 2.11 0.96
CA SER A 184 3.93 3.38 1.24
C SER A 184 5.35 3.40 0.70
N SER A 185 6.11 2.33 0.98
CA SER A 185 7.48 2.22 0.53
C SER A 185 7.56 2.16 -1.00
N LEU A 186 6.68 1.41 -1.65
CA LEU A 186 6.62 1.31 -3.11
C LEU A 186 6.33 2.65 -3.79
N GLU A 187 5.39 3.45 -3.27
CA GLU A 187 5.11 4.76 -3.89
C GLU A 187 6.29 5.72 -3.77
N ARG A 188 7.02 5.67 -2.65
CA ARG A 188 8.25 6.46 -2.47
C ARG A 188 9.32 6.04 -3.47
N LEU A 189 9.54 4.73 -3.63
CA LEU A 189 10.46 4.19 -4.62
C LEU A 189 10.06 4.59 -6.05
N HIS A 190 8.79 4.40 -6.42
CA HIS A 190 8.27 4.74 -7.74
C HIS A 190 8.41 6.23 -8.05
N SER A 191 8.00 7.09 -7.12
CA SER A 191 8.13 8.54 -7.28
C SER A 191 9.58 8.99 -7.38
N CYS A 192 10.49 8.40 -6.60
CA CYS A 192 11.92 8.71 -6.67
C CYS A 192 12.49 8.34 -8.04
N THR A 193 12.11 7.17 -8.55
CA THR A 193 12.58 6.67 -9.85
C THR A 193 12.09 7.55 -11.01
N GLU A 194 10.78 7.84 -11.08
CA GLU A 194 10.21 8.66 -12.15
C GLU A 194 10.80 10.08 -12.15
N ARG A 195 10.94 10.70 -10.97
CA ARG A 195 11.42 12.07 -10.85
C ARG A 195 12.92 12.19 -11.10
N GLY A 196 13.73 11.35 -10.45
CA GLY A 196 15.18 11.47 -10.55
C GLY A 196 15.71 11.21 -11.96
N VAL A 197 15.11 10.25 -12.69
CA VAL A 197 15.42 10.05 -14.12
C VAL A 197 15.06 11.29 -14.93
N GLY A 198 13.87 11.87 -14.72
CA GLY A 198 13.45 13.08 -15.41
C GLY A 198 14.33 14.30 -15.12
N GLU A 199 14.71 14.51 -13.86
CA GLU A 199 15.57 15.60 -13.42
C GLU A 199 16.97 15.50 -14.06
N LEU A 200 17.58 14.31 -14.08
CA LEU A 200 18.88 14.08 -14.73
C LEU A 200 18.85 14.20 -16.26
N LEU A 201 17.72 13.88 -16.89
CA LEU A 201 17.54 14.04 -18.34
C LEU A 201 17.46 15.52 -18.76
N ILE A 202 16.91 16.39 -17.89
CA ILE A 202 16.66 17.81 -18.17
C ILE A 202 17.81 18.71 -17.72
N ALA A 203 18.67 18.23 -16.80
CA ALA A 203 19.79 19.00 -16.28
C ALA A 203 20.73 19.53 -17.39
N ASP A 204 21.17 20.79 -17.24
CA ASP A 204 22.08 21.45 -18.17
C ASP A 204 23.53 21.03 -17.88
N GLY A 205 23.88 19.84 -18.36
CA GLY A 205 25.19 19.23 -18.20
C GLY A 205 25.33 18.29 -16.98
N PRO A 206 26.56 17.78 -16.75
CA PRO A 206 26.83 16.82 -15.69
C PRO A 206 26.69 17.44 -14.30
N SER A 207 25.89 16.81 -13.44
CA SER A 207 25.76 17.20 -12.03
C SER A 207 26.03 16.01 -11.13
N LEU A 208 27.26 15.93 -10.63
CA LEU A 208 27.69 14.87 -9.72
C LEU A 208 26.88 14.88 -8.41
N GLU A 209 26.57 16.07 -7.88
CA GLU A 209 25.77 16.21 -6.66
C GLU A 209 24.34 15.68 -6.84
N LEU A 210 23.68 16.06 -7.94
CA LEU A 210 22.33 15.59 -8.25
C LEU A 210 22.31 14.08 -8.48
N PHE A 211 23.29 13.55 -9.22
CA PHE A 211 23.41 12.12 -9.46
C PHE A 211 23.66 11.33 -8.18
N ASP A 212 24.59 11.77 -7.33
CA ASP A 212 24.95 11.10 -6.08
C ASP A 212 23.78 11.12 -5.09
N GLU A 213 23.05 12.23 -4.97
CA GLU A 213 21.82 12.29 -4.15
C GLU A 213 20.77 11.30 -4.67
N PHE A 214 20.52 11.30 -5.99
CA PHE A 214 19.57 10.39 -6.61
C PHE A 214 19.97 8.92 -6.41
N TRP A 215 21.24 8.59 -6.65
CA TRP A 215 21.79 7.24 -6.48
C TRP A 215 21.62 6.75 -5.05
N LYS A 216 22.07 7.53 -4.05
CA LYS A 216 21.96 7.19 -2.61
C LYS A 216 20.50 6.95 -2.23
N LYS A 217 19.61 7.85 -2.65
CA LYS A 217 18.18 7.79 -2.32
C LYS A 217 17.50 6.61 -2.98
N LEU A 218 17.79 6.35 -4.26
CA LEU A 218 17.14 5.28 -5.00
C LEU A 218 17.56 3.91 -4.46
N ILE A 219 18.87 3.68 -4.26
CA ILE A 219 19.36 2.42 -3.68
C ILE A 219 18.78 2.19 -2.28
N GLY A 220 18.79 3.23 -1.43
CA GLY A 220 18.22 3.14 -0.09
C GLY A 220 16.73 2.76 -0.12
N LEU A 221 15.95 3.39 -0.99
CA LEU A 221 14.53 3.07 -1.17
C LEU A 221 14.32 1.65 -1.72
N THR A 222 15.09 1.22 -2.73
CA THR A 222 15.03 -0.14 -3.29
C THR A 222 15.30 -1.19 -2.21
N GLY A 223 16.30 -0.97 -1.35
CA GLY A 223 16.59 -1.88 -0.23
C GLY A 223 15.44 -1.94 0.78
N VAL A 224 14.94 -0.78 1.21
CA VAL A 224 13.84 -0.69 2.19
C VAL A 224 12.55 -1.29 1.63
N THR A 225 12.20 -1.01 0.38
CA THR A 225 11.01 -1.57 -0.28
C THR A 225 11.12 -3.09 -0.38
N ARG A 226 12.28 -3.63 -0.77
CA ARG A 226 12.52 -5.09 -0.78
C ARG A 226 12.15 -5.72 0.57
N ASN A 227 12.66 -5.16 1.66
CA ASN A 227 12.42 -5.69 3.01
C ASN A 227 10.93 -5.71 3.39
N TYR A 228 10.19 -4.63 3.10
CA TYR A 228 8.75 -4.60 3.37
C TYR A 228 7.99 -5.67 2.58
N PHE A 229 8.34 -5.87 1.30
CA PHE A 229 7.70 -6.87 0.47
C PHE A 229 8.06 -8.30 0.87
N GLU A 230 9.32 -8.56 1.23
CA GLU A 230 9.72 -9.86 1.76
C GLU A 230 8.97 -10.19 3.05
N ASN A 231 8.81 -9.24 3.97
CA ASN A 231 8.06 -9.45 5.20
C ASN A 231 6.58 -9.72 4.91
N LEU A 232 5.97 -8.96 4.00
CA LEU A 232 4.59 -9.19 3.56
C LEU A 232 4.42 -10.58 2.94
N VAL A 233 5.33 -10.99 2.05
CA VAL A 233 5.27 -12.31 1.40
C VAL A 233 5.47 -13.44 2.41
N LYS A 234 6.43 -13.32 3.33
CA LYS A 234 6.68 -14.29 4.41
C LYS A 234 5.44 -14.45 5.30
N ALA A 235 4.81 -13.35 5.69
CA ALA A 235 3.59 -13.37 6.50
C ALA A 235 2.37 -13.94 5.73
N LEU A 236 2.33 -13.81 4.40
CA LEU A 236 1.30 -14.46 3.59
C LEU A 236 1.57 -15.96 3.41
N GLN A 237 2.83 -16.37 3.37
CA GLN A 237 3.23 -17.77 3.26
C GLN A 237 3.02 -18.54 4.56
N ASN A 238 3.23 -17.91 5.72
CA ASN A 238 2.96 -18.51 7.03
C ASN A 238 1.47 -18.47 7.43
N GLY A 239 0.59 -17.94 6.58
CA GLY A 239 -0.85 -17.86 6.87
C GLY A 239 -1.22 -16.84 7.94
N LEU A 240 -0.37 -15.83 8.16
CA LEU A 240 -0.51 -14.82 9.21
C LEU A 240 -0.57 -15.44 10.61
N SER A 241 0.25 -16.47 10.85
CA SER A 241 0.27 -17.22 12.12
C SER A 241 0.78 -16.39 13.31
N ASP A 242 1.44 -15.26 13.06
CA ASP A 242 2.06 -14.40 14.09
C ASP A 242 1.05 -13.77 15.06
N VAL A 243 -0.25 -13.87 14.76
CA VAL A 243 -1.38 -13.36 15.55
C VAL A 243 -2.28 -14.46 16.11
N GLU A 244 -1.88 -15.74 16.05
CA GLU A 244 -2.66 -16.81 16.66
C GLU A 244 -2.87 -16.55 18.16
N SER A 245 -4.13 -16.34 18.52
CA SER A 245 -4.59 -16.15 19.88
C SER A 245 -4.42 -17.43 20.68
N LYS A 246 -3.80 -17.33 21.86
CA LYS A 246 -3.86 -18.39 22.87
C LYS A 246 -5.34 -18.81 23.05
N PRO A 247 -5.66 -20.13 23.05
CA PRO A 247 -7.02 -20.55 23.34
C PRO A 247 -7.38 -20.10 24.76
N ALA A 248 -8.51 -19.42 24.88
CA ALA A 248 -9.14 -19.15 26.17
C ALA A 248 -9.53 -20.48 26.82
N SER A 249 -8.71 -20.97 27.75
CA SER A 249 -9.11 -21.65 28.99
C SER A 249 -7.92 -22.32 29.68
N VAL A 250 -7.40 -21.70 30.73
CA VAL A 250 -6.92 -22.46 31.89
C VAL A 250 -7.61 -21.84 33.09
N SER A 251 -8.56 -22.58 33.66
CA SER A 251 -9.17 -22.29 34.94
C SER A 251 -8.08 -22.27 36.01
N VAL A 252 -7.76 -21.08 36.51
CA VAL A 252 -6.90 -20.93 37.70
C VAL A 252 -7.69 -21.44 38.91
N PRO A 253 -7.17 -22.40 39.72
CA PRO A 253 -7.83 -22.82 40.94
C PRO A 253 -7.98 -21.63 41.90
N ARG A 254 -9.20 -21.42 42.37
CA ARG A 254 -9.56 -20.34 43.30
C ARG A 254 -8.85 -20.56 44.65
N MET A 255 -7.72 -19.88 44.87
CA MET A 255 -7.12 -19.78 46.21
C MET A 255 -8.06 -19.00 47.13
N LYS A 256 -8.50 -19.64 48.23
CA LYS A 256 -9.25 -18.99 49.30
C LYS A 256 -8.31 -18.06 50.06
N TYR A 257 -8.58 -16.75 50.03
CA TYR A 257 -7.98 -15.79 50.94
C TYR A 257 -8.84 -15.69 52.20
N ASP A 258 -8.27 -16.03 53.36
CA ASP A 258 -8.87 -15.75 54.66
C ASP A 258 -8.83 -14.24 54.93
N GLN A 259 -9.97 -13.68 55.33
CA GLN A 259 -10.09 -12.26 55.68
C GLN A 259 -9.45 -11.95 57.04
N PRO A 260 -8.72 -10.83 57.21
CA PRO A 260 -8.21 -10.42 58.51
C PRO A 260 -9.36 -9.93 59.42
N LYS A 261 -9.36 -10.41 60.67
CA LYS A 261 -10.32 -10.05 61.72
C LYS A 261 -10.25 -8.53 62.01
N LYS A 262 -11.40 -7.86 61.94
CA LYS A 262 -11.56 -6.44 62.32
C LYS A 262 -11.24 -6.22 63.80
N ALA A 263 -10.32 -5.30 64.09
CA ALA A 263 -10.02 -4.84 65.44
C ALA A 263 -11.16 -3.94 65.99
N ARG A 264 -11.65 -4.26 67.20
CA ARG A 264 -12.64 -3.48 67.95
C ARG A 264 -12.08 -2.10 68.35
N ARG A 265 -12.76 -1.02 67.99
CA ARG A 265 -12.57 0.32 68.59
C ARG A 265 -13.33 0.41 69.92
N ARG A 266 -12.68 0.91 70.97
CA ARG A 266 -13.28 1.20 72.29
C ARG A 266 -14.08 2.51 72.25
N PRO A 267 -15.14 2.67 73.07
CA PRO A 267 -15.95 3.88 73.10
C PRO A 267 -15.26 4.99 73.93
N ARG A 268 -15.38 6.23 73.46
CA ARG A 268 -15.04 7.45 74.23
C ARG A 268 -16.13 7.68 75.28
N LYS A 269 -15.71 7.95 76.52
CA LYS A 269 -16.58 8.43 77.60
C LYS A 269 -16.77 9.94 77.44
N ASP A 270 -18.01 10.38 77.51
CA ASP A 270 -18.38 11.78 77.73
C ASP A 270 -18.15 12.14 79.21
N SER A 271 -17.69 13.37 79.46
CA SER A 271 -17.69 13.99 80.78
C SER A 271 -17.74 15.50 80.61
N SER A 272 -18.90 16.05 81.00
CA SER A 272 -19.22 17.37 81.57
C SER A 272 -18.65 18.63 80.92
#